data_AF-A0A7V7N043-F1
#
_entry.id   AF-A0A7V7N043-F1
#
_cell.length_a   1.000
_cell.length_b   1.000
_cell.length_c   1.000
_cell.angle_alpha   90.00
_cell.angle_beta   90.00
_cell.angle_gamma   90.00
#
_symmetry.space_group_name_H-M   'P 1'
#
loop_
_entity.id
_entity.type
_entity.pdbx_description
1 polymer ?
#
loop_
_entity_poly.entity_id
_entity_poly.type
_entity_poly.pdbx_seq_one_letter_code
_entity_poly.pdbx_strand_id
1 'polypeptide(L)'
;MTVRQKFLVLLVVIPALTVLWAQFWPGAWWLFVIWLPLAVIGLWDMFQTKQTLRRLYPVLGHFRYLLESFRTEIQQYFIETDLSGKPVNREHRALVYQRAKGQRDTRPFGTILDVNDEGYEWINHSVSPAKIKYYHPRVTIGGKDCKQPYQASLLNISAMSYGSLGHNAIEALNLGAKRGGFAHNTGE
;
A
#
# COMPACT_ATOMS: atom_id res chain seq x y z
N MET A 1 42.06 -7.16 -3.87
CA MET A 1 41.93 -5.86 -4.57
C MET A 1 40.60 -5.23 -4.22
N THR A 2 40.61 -3.99 -3.70
CA THR A 2 39.38 -3.22 -3.45
C THR A 2 38.68 -2.87 -4.78
N VAL A 3 37.39 -2.53 -4.75
CA VAL A 3 36.65 -2.21 -5.99
C VAL A 3 37.28 -1.03 -6.74
N ARG A 4 37.77 -0.03 -6.00
CA ARG A 4 38.56 1.07 -6.56
C ARG A 4 39.84 0.61 -7.26
N GLN A 5 40.59 -0.33 -6.69
CA GLN A 5 41.79 -0.90 -7.33
C GLN A 5 41.44 -1.71 -8.57
N LYS A 6 40.35 -2.48 -8.53
CA LYS A 6 39.84 -3.21 -9.70
C LYS A 6 39.43 -2.25 -10.82
N PHE A 7 38.77 -1.14 -10.48
CA PHE A 7 38.41 -0.09 -11.43
C PHE A 7 39.64 0.52 -12.10
N LEU A 8 40.71 0.82 -11.35
CA LEU A 8 41.97 1.33 -11.91
C LEU A 8 42.64 0.33 -12.86
N VAL A 9 42.59 -0.97 -12.56
CA VAL A 9 43.10 -2.00 -13.47
C VAL A 9 42.25 -2.10 -14.73
N LEU A 10 40.91 -2.10 -14.59
CA LEU A 10 39.99 -2.07 -15.73
C LEU A 10 40.17 -0.81 -16.57
N LEU A 11 40.59 0.31 -15.96
CA LEU A 11 40.89 1.57 -16.64
C LEU A 11 42.02 1.42 -17.68
N VAL A 12 42.92 0.45 -17.48
CA VAL A 12 44.08 0.22 -18.38
C VAL A 12 43.85 -1.00 -19.28
N VAL A 13 43.26 -2.06 -18.72
CA VAL A 13 43.09 -3.34 -19.42
C VAL A 13 42.04 -3.24 -20.53
N ILE A 14 40.90 -2.57 -20.29
CA ILE A 14 39.84 -2.50 -21.31
C ILE A 14 40.30 -1.72 -22.56
N PRO A 15 40.94 -0.53 -22.44
CA PRO A 15 41.51 0.17 -23.60
C PRO A 15 42.53 -0.67 -24.36
N ALA A 16 43.45 -1.32 -23.64
CA ALA A 16 44.48 -2.16 -24.26
C ALA A 16 43.85 -3.31 -25.07
N LEU A 17 42.86 -4.00 -24.51
CA LEU A 17 42.14 -5.05 -25.22
C LEU A 17 41.33 -4.53 -26.41
N THR A 18 40.68 -3.37 -26.29
CA THR A 18 39.94 -2.76 -27.40
C THR A 18 40.85 -2.35 -28.55
N VAL A 19 42.07 -1.86 -28.28
CA VAL A 19 43.06 -1.51 -29.32
C VAL A 19 43.60 -2.75 -30.01
N LEU A 20 43.85 -3.83 -29.27
CA LEU A 20 44.26 -5.12 -29.84
C LEU A 20 43.16 -5.72 -30.72
N TRP A 21 41.91 -5.64 -30.29
CA TRP A 21 40.78 -6.15 -31.06
C TRP A 21 40.50 -5.31 -32.31
N ALA A 22 40.69 -3.99 -32.23
CA ALA A 22 40.54 -3.09 -33.36
C ALA A 22 41.49 -3.40 -34.54
N GLN A 23 42.60 -4.12 -34.30
CA GLN A 23 43.50 -4.61 -35.35
C GLN A 23 42.84 -5.67 -36.24
N PHE A 24 41.94 -6.48 -35.67
CA PHE A 24 41.23 -7.53 -36.38
C PHE A 24 39.87 -7.07 -36.91
N TRP A 25 39.24 -6.11 -36.24
CA TRP A 25 37.96 -5.56 -36.66
C TRP A 25 37.86 -4.06 -36.34
N PRO A 26 37.88 -3.18 -37.36
CA PRO A 26 37.81 -1.72 -37.16
C PRO A 26 36.56 -1.24 -36.40
N GLY A 27 35.48 -2.04 -36.37
CA GLY A 27 34.28 -1.73 -35.60
C GLY A 27 34.50 -1.66 -34.08
N ALA A 28 35.56 -2.28 -33.55
CA ALA A 28 35.84 -2.30 -32.11
C ALA A 28 36.14 -0.89 -31.53
N TRP A 29 36.52 0.08 -32.36
CA TRP A 29 36.70 1.47 -31.93
C TRP A 29 35.44 2.10 -31.32
N TRP A 30 34.25 1.62 -31.72
CA TRP A 30 32.98 2.09 -31.15
C TRP A 30 32.83 1.77 -29.65
N LEU A 31 33.55 0.78 -29.12
CA LEU A 31 33.53 0.47 -27.68
C LEU A 31 34.09 1.62 -26.84
N PHE A 32 34.99 2.43 -27.39
CA PHE A 32 35.49 3.63 -26.70
C PHE A 32 34.39 4.66 -26.46
N VAL A 33 33.38 4.74 -27.32
CA VAL A 33 32.25 5.67 -27.14
C VAL A 33 31.50 5.40 -25.85
N ILE A 34 31.37 4.12 -25.46
CA ILE A 34 30.73 3.73 -24.20
C ILE A 34 31.71 3.80 -23.03
N TRP A 35 32.96 3.40 -23.26
CA TRP A 35 33.94 3.25 -22.20
C TRP A 35 34.51 4.59 -21.70
N LEU A 36 34.79 5.54 -22.60
CA LEU A 36 35.36 6.85 -22.24
C LEU A 36 34.47 7.60 -21.23
N PRO A 37 33.14 7.75 -21.44
CA PRO A 37 32.26 8.39 -20.46
C PRO A 37 32.31 7.72 -19.09
N LEU A 38 32.30 6.38 -19.04
CA LEU A 38 32.38 5.62 -17.79
C LEU A 38 33.72 5.81 -17.07
N ALA A 39 34.82 5.86 -17.82
CA ALA A 39 36.15 6.13 -17.28
C ALA A 39 36.22 7.55 -16.68
N VAL A 40 35.69 8.55 -17.39
CA VAL A 40 35.63 9.94 -16.90
C VAL A 40 34.78 10.05 -15.63
N ILE A 41 33.58 9.46 -15.63
CA ILE A 41 32.68 9.46 -14.47
C ILE A 41 33.34 8.75 -13.27
N GLY A 42 33.95 7.58 -13.49
CA GLY A 42 34.59 6.84 -12.42
C GLY A 42 35.83 7.54 -11.85
N LEU A 43 36.64 8.19 -12.70
CA LEU A 43 37.73 9.04 -12.23
C LEU A 43 37.20 10.22 -11.42
N TRP A 44 36.14 10.89 -11.90
CA TRP A 44 35.52 11.99 -11.15
C TRP A 44 34.98 11.53 -9.80
N ASP A 45 34.30 10.38 -9.75
CA ASP A 45 33.81 9.76 -8.51
C ASP A 45 34.94 9.51 -7.51
N MET A 46 36.14 9.14 -7.97
CA MET A 46 37.30 8.89 -7.12
C MET A 46 37.93 10.16 -6.53
N PHE A 47 37.88 11.27 -7.25
CA PHE A 47 38.43 12.56 -6.80
C PHE A 47 37.46 13.36 -5.94
N GLN A 48 36.15 13.14 -6.09
CA GLN A 48 35.15 13.90 -5.35
C GLN A 48 35.14 13.51 -3.85
N THR A 49 34.91 14.48 -2.97
CA THR A 49 35.01 14.32 -1.51
C THR A 49 33.65 14.29 -0.80
N LYS A 50 32.54 14.57 -1.50
CA LYS A 50 31.22 14.72 -0.88
C LYS A 50 30.53 13.40 -0.54
N GLN A 51 30.66 12.36 -1.37
CA GLN A 51 30.00 11.06 -1.16
C GLN A 51 31.02 9.92 -1.11
N THR A 52 31.24 9.41 0.10
CA THR A 52 32.21 8.34 0.39
C THR A 52 31.96 7.07 -0.41
N LEU A 53 30.69 6.72 -0.66
CA LEU A 53 30.35 5.48 -1.35
C LEU A 53 30.75 5.50 -2.83
N ARG A 54 30.48 6.60 -3.56
CA ARG A 54 30.94 6.77 -4.95
C ARG A 54 32.46 6.76 -5.06
N ARG A 55 33.14 7.33 -4.06
CA ARG A 55 34.60 7.33 -4.00
C ARG A 55 35.20 5.94 -3.81
N LEU A 56 34.54 5.08 -3.04
CA LEU A 56 35.00 3.71 -2.79
C LEU A 56 34.57 2.72 -3.89
N TYR A 57 33.44 3.00 -4.55
CA TYR A 57 32.85 2.21 -5.64
C TYR A 57 32.58 3.11 -6.86
N PRO A 58 33.62 3.48 -7.64
CA PRO A 58 33.47 4.34 -8.81
C PRO A 58 32.51 3.73 -9.83
N VAL A 59 31.65 4.55 -10.44
CA VAL A 59 30.57 4.14 -11.36
C VAL A 59 29.45 3.31 -10.69
N LEU A 60 29.80 2.24 -9.95
CA LEU A 60 28.84 1.35 -9.30
C LEU A 60 28.03 2.03 -8.19
N GLY A 61 28.60 3.02 -7.50
CA GLY A 61 27.90 3.76 -6.45
C GLY A 61 26.65 4.49 -6.94
N HIS A 62 26.59 4.86 -8.22
CA HIS A 62 25.41 5.49 -8.84
C HIS A 62 24.21 4.54 -8.90
N PHE A 63 24.46 3.24 -9.09
CA PHE A 63 23.38 2.25 -9.15
C PHE A 63 22.62 2.15 -7.84
N ARG A 64 23.31 2.29 -6.70
CA ARG A 64 22.63 2.36 -5.39
C ARG A 64 21.66 3.53 -5.35
N TYR A 65 22.12 4.73 -5.71
CA TYR A 65 21.27 5.93 -5.64
C TYR A 65 20.10 5.87 -6.63
N LEU A 66 20.32 5.26 -7.80
CA LEU A 66 19.26 4.96 -8.74
C LEU A 66 18.21 4.04 -8.09
N LEU A 67 18.62 2.91 -7.50
CA LEU A 67 17.69 2.02 -6.80
C LEU A 67 17.03 2.67 -5.59
N GLU A 68 17.74 3.53 -4.88
CA GLU A 68 17.22 4.28 -3.74
C GLU A 68 16.12 5.26 -4.17
N SER A 69 16.21 5.83 -5.38
CA SER A 69 15.14 6.67 -5.93
C SER A 69 13.84 5.91 -6.15
N PHE A 70 13.90 4.62 -6.49
CA PHE A 70 12.75 3.73 -6.66
C PHE A 70 12.31 3.04 -5.36
N ARG A 71 13.03 3.26 -4.25
CA ARG A 71 12.80 2.54 -2.99
C ARG A 71 11.36 2.73 -2.51
N THR A 72 10.83 3.95 -2.62
CA THR A 72 9.51 4.29 -2.07
C THR A 72 8.40 3.57 -2.83
N GLU A 73 8.50 3.55 -4.16
CA GLU A 73 7.57 2.88 -5.05
C GLU A 73 7.64 1.37 -4.84
N ILE A 74 8.86 0.81 -4.76
CA ILE A 74 9.03 -0.62 -4.48
C ILE A 74 8.41 -0.98 -3.13
N GLN A 75 8.68 -0.16 -2.11
CA GLN A 75 8.12 -0.36 -0.78
C GLN A 75 6.59 -0.33 -0.82
N GLN A 76 5.99 0.67 -1.44
CA GLN A 76 4.54 0.86 -1.44
C GLN A 76 3.77 -0.19 -2.27
N TYR A 77 4.31 -0.61 -3.41
CA TYR A 77 3.58 -1.46 -4.35
C TYR A 77 3.86 -2.95 -4.16
N PHE A 78 5.08 -3.32 -3.79
CA PHE A 78 5.50 -4.73 -3.73
C PHE A 78 5.73 -5.26 -2.32
N ILE A 79 6.07 -4.40 -1.36
CA ILE A 79 6.47 -4.84 -0.01
C ILE A 79 5.38 -4.56 1.03
N GLU A 80 4.74 -3.39 0.98
CA GLU A 80 3.72 -2.97 1.93
C GLU A 80 2.49 -3.88 1.84
N THR A 81 2.15 -4.51 2.96
CA THR A 81 0.89 -5.24 3.12
C THR A 81 -0.28 -4.26 3.23
N ASP A 82 -1.51 -4.76 3.06
CA ASP A 82 -2.71 -3.91 3.10
C ASP A 82 -2.86 -3.11 4.41
N LEU A 83 -2.31 -3.59 5.51
CA LEU A 83 -2.46 -3.03 6.86
C LEU A 83 -1.22 -2.29 7.42
N SER A 84 -0.03 -2.47 6.84
CA SER A 84 1.24 -2.02 7.46
C SER A 84 1.59 -0.54 7.24
N GLY A 85 1.03 0.11 6.22
CA GLY A 85 1.36 1.49 5.86
C GLY A 85 1.09 2.51 6.95
N LYS A 86 2.03 3.46 7.11
CA LYS A 86 1.91 4.60 8.03
C LYS A 86 1.99 5.92 7.25
N PRO A 87 1.22 6.96 7.63
CA PRO A 87 0.20 6.98 8.69
C PRO A 87 -1.12 6.33 8.26
N VAL A 88 -1.33 6.12 6.96
CA VAL A 88 -2.53 5.50 6.40
C VAL A 88 -2.11 4.28 5.59
N ASN A 89 -2.70 3.13 5.91
CA ASN A 89 -2.41 1.88 5.23
C ASN A 89 -3.00 1.84 3.80
N ARG A 90 -2.59 0.83 3.03
CA ARG A 90 -3.06 0.65 1.66
C ARG A 90 -4.56 0.36 1.58
N GLU A 91 -5.12 -0.35 2.56
CA GLU A 91 -6.54 -0.69 2.62
C GLU A 91 -7.44 0.57 2.66
N HIS A 92 -7.15 1.50 3.57
CA HIS A 92 -7.84 2.78 3.65
C HIS A 92 -7.66 3.64 2.40
N ARG A 93 -6.43 3.69 1.85
CA ARG A 93 -6.16 4.42 0.60
C ARG A 93 -7.00 3.86 -0.56
N ALA A 94 -7.07 2.53 -0.68
CA ALA A 94 -7.86 1.87 -1.71
C ALA A 94 -9.36 2.18 -1.56
N LEU A 95 -9.89 2.19 -0.34
CA LEU A 95 -11.28 2.56 -0.07
C LEU A 95 -11.59 3.98 -0.55
N VAL A 96 -10.72 4.95 -0.25
CA VAL A 96 -10.87 6.34 -0.71
C VAL A 96 -10.87 6.42 -2.23
N TYR A 97 -9.95 5.70 -2.89
CA TYR A 97 -9.89 5.68 -4.35
C TYR A 97 -11.11 5.03 -5.01
N GLN A 98 -11.63 3.94 -4.44
CA GLN A 98 -12.84 3.28 -4.94
C GLN A 98 -14.03 4.24 -4.87
N ARG A 99 -14.23 4.89 -3.72
CA ARG A 99 -15.30 5.89 -3.53
C ARG A 99 -15.17 7.08 -4.48
N ALA A 100 -13.96 7.63 -4.61
CA ALA A 100 -13.71 8.75 -5.50
C ALA A 100 -14.00 8.41 -6.98
N LYS A 101 -13.83 7.14 -7.37
CA LYS A 101 -14.12 6.64 -8.72
C LYS A 101 -15.57 6.16 -8.89
N GLY A 102 -16.41 6.25 -7.86
CA GLY A 102 -17.76 5.69 -7.87
C GLY A 102 -17.80 4.16 -8.04
N GLN A 103 -16.71 3.48 -7.69
CA GLN A 103 -16.63 2.03 -7.73
C GLN A 103 -17.20 1.43 -6.44
N ARG A 104 -17.68 0.19 -6.54
CA ARG A 104 -18.18 -0.55 -5.38
C ARG A 104 -17.11 -0.64 -4.29
N ASP A 105 -17.42 -0.10 -3.12
CA ASP A 105 -16.52 -0.01 -1.96
C ASP A 105 -16.79 -1.12 -0.93
N THR A 106 -17.76 -2.00 -1.20
CA THR A 106 -18.13 -3.11 -0.34
C THR A 106 -17.22 -4.31 -0.54
N ARG A 107 -16.70 -4.83 0.58
CA ARG A 107 -15.90 -6.06 0.66
C ARG A 107 -16.71 -7.19 1.29
N PRO A 108 -16.45 -8.45 0.92
CA PRO A 108 -17.11 -9.60 1.53
C PRO A 108 -16.77 -9.71 3.02
N PHE A 109 -17.63 -10.42 3.75
CA PHE A 109 -17.53 -10.59 5.20
C PHE A 109 -16.23 -11.31 5.59
N GLY A 110 -15.57 -10.84 6.66
CA GLY A 110 -14.32 -11.39 7.19
C GLY A 110 -13.40 -10.29 7.72
N THR A 111 -12.48 -10.65 8.60
CA THR A 111 -11.41 -9.75 9.07
C THR A 111 -10.06 -10.25 8.56
N ILE A 112 -9.24 -9.31 8.09
CA ILE A 112 -7.81 -9.54 7.79
C ILE A 112 -6.92 -9.06 8.94
N LEU A 113 -7.51 -8.46 9.98
CA LEU A 113 -6.81 -8.06 11.19
C LEU A 113 -6.42 -9.31 11.97
N ASP A 114 -5.21 -9.32 12.53
CA ASP A 114 -4.83 -10.34 13.49
C ASP A 114 -5.53 -10.06 14.82
N VAL A 115 -6.49 -10.92 15.16
CA VAL A 115 -7.31 -10.79 16.37
C VAL A 115 -6.53 -11.12 17.65
N ASN A 116 -5.32 -11.69 17.53
CA ASN A 116 -4.46 -11.98 18.66
C ASN A 116 -3.34 -10.95 18.84
N ASP A 117 -3.32 -9.91 18.00
CA ASP A 117 -2.29 -8.87 18.07
C ASP A 117 -2.42 -8.06 19.36
N GLU A 118 -1.29 -7.54 19.84
CA GLU A 118 -1.27 -6.73 21.06
C GLU A 118 -2.08 -5.44 20.85
N GLY A 119 -3.06 -5.20 21.72
CA GLY A 119 -3.97 -4.06 21.62
C GLY A 119 -5.22 -4.32 20.76
N TYR A 120 -5.36 -5.50 20.15
CA TYR A 120 -6.65 -5.92 19.61
C TYR A 120 -7.61 -6.23 20.76
N GLU A 121 -8.71 -5.48 20.86
CA GLU A 121 -9.71 -5.65 21.91
C GLU A 121 -10.96 -6.37 21.38
N TRP A 122 -11.47 -7.32 22.17
CA TRP A 122 -12.77 -7.94 21.91
C TRP A 122 -13.65 -7.89 23.16
N ILE A 123 -14.95 -8.03 22.94
CA ILE A 123 -15.94 -8.12 24.01
C ILE A 123 -16.40 -9.58 24.13
N ASN A 124 -16.17 -10.17 25.30
CA ASN A 124 -16.63 -11.52 25.62
C ASN A 124 -18.05 -11.50 26.19
N HIS A 125 -18.78 -12.59 26.01
CA HIS A 125 -20.06 -12.80 26.64
C HIS A 125 -19.93 -12.86 28.18
N SER A 126 -20.84 -12.21 28.90
CA SER A 126 -20.94 -12.32 30.36
C SER A 126 -21.96 -13.38 30.76
N VAL A 127 -21.53 -14.35 31.57
CA VAL A 127 -22.42 -15.35 32.19
C VAL A 127 -23.29 -14.79 33.31
N SER A 128 -23.03 -13.56 33.77
CA SER A 128 -23.85 -12.84 34.75
C SER A 128 -24.45 -11.59 34.09
N PRO A 129 -25.63 -11.71 33.46
CA PRO A 129 -26.24 -10.60 32.74
C PRO A 129 -26.75 -9.54 33.72
N ALA A 130 -26.51 -8.27 33.41
CA ALA A 130 -27.08 -7.15 34.15
C ALA A 130 -28.58 -7.02 33.88
N LYS A 131 -29.35 -6.52 34.87
CA LYS A 131 -30.75 -6.16 34.66
C LYS A 131 -30.85 -4.93 33.75
N ILE A 132 -31.45 -5.10 32.58
CA ILE A 132 -31.64 -4.03 31.61
C ILE A 132 -32.89 -3.22 31.99
N LYS A 133 -32.77 -1.88 32.09
CA LYS A 133 -33.88 -0.97 32.43
C LYS A 133 -34.69 -0.52 31.21
N TYR A 134 -34.08 -0.54 30.02
CA TYR A 134 -34.66 -0.04 28.76
C TYR A 134 -34.56 -1.10 27.66
N TYR A 135 -35.70 -1.61 27.20
CA TYR A 135 -35.77 -2.72 26.25
C TYR A 135 -35.68 -2.28 24.77
N HIS A 136 -35.96 -1.00 24.49
CA HIS A 136 -35.94 -0.45 23.12
C HIS A 136 -35.22 0.90 23.11
N PRO A 137 -33.88 0.91 23.30
CA PRO A 137 -33.14 2.15 23.29
C PRO A 137 -33.20 2.78 21.90
N ARG A 138 -33.59 4.06 21.87
CA ARG A 138 -33.68 4.88 20.66
C ARG A 138 -32.83 6.13 20.82
N VAL A 139 -32.35 6.64 19.69
CA VAL A 139 -31.59 7.89 19.60
C VAL A 139 -32.28 8.82 18.61
N THR A 140 -32.30 10.11 18.95
CA THR A 140 -32.80 11.14 18.04
C THR A 140 -31.73 11.46 17.00
N ILE A 141 -32.06 11.30 15.74
CA ILE A 141 -31.22 11.69 14.61
C ILE A 141 -31.74 13.01 14.06
N GLY A 142 -30.85 14.00 13.96
CA GLY A 142 -31.15 15.35 13.50
C GLY A 142 -30.71 16.41 14.51
N GLY A 143 -29.85 17.34 14.06
CA GLY A 143 -29.40 18.49 14.84
C GLY A 143 -30.28 19.72 14.65
N LYS A 144 -29.76 20.89 15.06
CA LYS A 144 -30.44 22.20 15.01
C LYS A 144 -31.01 22.54 13.63
N ASP A 145 -30.29 22.16 12.57
CA ASP A 145 -30.62 22.47 11.18
C ASP A 145 -31.51 21.39 10.52
N CYS A 146 -31.83 20.31 11.23
CA CYS A 146 -32.65 19.22 10.70
C CYS A 146 -34.14 19.59 10.75
N LYS A 147 -34.78 19.67 9.58
CA LYS A 147 -36.22 19.98 9.47
C LYS A 147 -37.14 18.82 9.88
N GLN A 148 -36.62 17.59 9.88
CA GLN A 148 -37.39 16.38 10.17
C GLN A 148 -36.56 15.43 11.05
N PRO A 149 -36.33 15.78 12.32
CA PRO A 149 -35.66 14.87 13.25
C PRO A 149 -36.52 13.62 13.48
N TYR A 150 -35.89 12.47 13.66
CA TYR A 150 -36.59 11.20 13.86
C TYR A 150 -35.91 10.34 14.94
N GLN A 151 -36.66 9.40 15.52
CA GLN A 151 -36.17 8.47 16.54
C GLN A 151 -35.76 7.14 15.91
N ALA A 152 -34.47 6.88 15.82
CA ALA A 152 -33.91 5.63 15.30
C ALA A 152 -33.66 4.62 16.43
N SER A 153 -33.82 3.33 16.13
CA SER A 153 -33.27 2.28 16.99
C SER A 153 -31.74 2.35 16.96
N LEU A 154 -31.09 2.02 18.09
CA LEU A 154 -29.62 1.91 18.13
C LEU A 154 -29.10 0.80 17.21
N LEU A 155 -29.87 -0.27 17.03
CA LEU A 155 -29.54 -1.40 16.16
C LEU A 155 -30.58 -1.51 15.05
N ASN A 156 -30.11 -1.59 13.80
CA ASN A 156 -30.91 -1.69 12.58
C ASN A 156 -30.37 -2.82 11.70
N ILE A 157 -31.15 -3.24 10.70
CA ILE A 157 -30.73 -4.33 9.80
C ILE A 157 -29.81 -3.74 8.71
N SER A 158 -28.60 -4.26 8.62
CA SER A 158 -27.56 -3.80 7.68
C SER A 158 -27.91 -4.16 6.23
N ALA A 159 -27.30 -3.40 5.31
CA ALA A 159 -27.37 -3.67 3.88
C ALA A 159 -26.94 -5.10 3.56
N MET A 160 -27.81 -5.86 2.89
CA MET A 160 -27.49 -7.17 2.35
C MET A 160 -28.03 -7.20 0.91
N SER A 161 -27.18 -7.55 -0.06
CA SER A 161 -27.57 -7.53 -1.48
C SER A 161 -28.77 -8.46 -1.70
N TYR A 162 -29.81 -7.94 -2.35
CA TYR A 162 -30.99 -8.72 -2.75
C TYR A 162 -30.63 -9.92 -3.65
N GLY A 163 -29.48 -9.87 -4.33
CA GLY A 163 -28.95 -11.01 -5.10
C GLY A 163 -28.35 -12.13 -4.24
N SER A 164 -28.00 -11.85 -2.98
CA SER A 164 -27.43 -12.81 -2.03
C SER A 164 -28.46 -13.44 -1.08
N LEU A 165 -29.66 -12.85 -0.97
CA LEU A 165 -30.75 -13.32 -0.10
C LEU A 165 -32.01 -13.62 -0.91
N GLY A 166 -32.66 -14.76 -0.65
CA GLY A 166 -33.94 -15.08 -1.28
C GLY A 166 -35.06 -14.11 -0.87
N HIS A 167 -36.08 -13.98 -1.72
CA HIS A 167 -37.25 -13.11 -1.49
C HIS A 167 -37.86 -13.27 -0.09
N ASN A 168 -38.06 -14.52 0.34
CA ASN A 168 -38.63 -14.85 1.65
C ASN A 168 -37.78 -14.32 2.82
N ALA A 169 -36.45 -14.29 2.66
CA ALA A 169 -35.56 -13.77 3.69
C ALA A 169 -35.71 -12.25 3.82
N ILE A 170 -35.79 -11.53 2.70
CA ILE A 170 -35.99 -10.07 2.70
C ILE A 170 -37.37 -9.71 3.27
N GLU A 171 -38.42 -10.46 2.91
CA GLU A 171 -39.76 -10.25 3.46
C GLU A 171 -39.78 -10.47 4.99
N ALA A 172 -39.14 -11.54 5.46
CA ALA A 172 -39.03 -11.82 6.90
C ALA A 172 -38.28 -10.69 7.64
N LEU A 173 -37.17 -10.18 7.07
CA LEU A 173 -36.41 -9.06 7.65
C LEU A 173 -37.24 -7.77 7.68
N ASN A 174 -37.94 -7.45 6.60
CA ASN A 174 -38.83 -6.27 6.52
C ASN A 174 -39.99 -6.36 7.52
N LEU A 175 -40.59 -7.55 7.66
CA LEU A 175 -41.67 -7.77 8.62
C LEU A 175 -41.16 -7.64 10.07
N GLY A 176 -39.97 -8.18 10.35
CA GLY A 176 -39.28 -8.01 11.63
C GLY A 176 -38.96 -6.54 11.93
N ALA A 177 -38.42 -5.82 10.95
CA ALA A 177 -38.13 -4.39 11.06
C ALA A 177 -39.39 -3.58 11.34
N LYS A 178 -40.49 -3.85 10.63
CA LYS A 178 -41.79 -3.20 10.86
C LYS A 178 -42.33 -3.47 12.27
N ARG A 179 -42.25 -4.71 12.75
CA ARG A 179 -42.73 -5.10 14.09
C ARG A 179 -41.88 -4.49 15.21
N GLY A 180 -40.56 -4.42 15.04
CA GLY A 180 -39.64 -3.83 16.02
C GLY A 180 -39.46 -2.32 15.90
N GLY A 181 -40.00 -1.71 14.85
CA GLY A 181 -39.76 -0.31 14.51
C GLY A 181 -38.28 -0.01 14.21
N PHE A 182 -37.59 -0.96 13.54
CA PHE A 182 -36.22 -0.84 13.08
C PHE A 182 -36.18 -0.35 11.63
N ALA A 183 -35.09 0.29 11.24
CA ALA A 183 -34.78 0.49 9.83
C ALA A 183 -34.18 -0.80 9.23
N HIS A 184 -34.48 -1.05 7.97
CA HIS A 184 -33.77 -2.04 7.15
C HIS A 184 -33.12 -1.32 5.99
N ASN A 185 -31.80 -1.41 5.90
CA ASN A 185 -31.05 -0.92 4.76
C ASN A 185 -31.15 -1.97 3.64
N THR A 186 -31.73 -1.60 2.50
CA THR A 186 -31.99 -2.50 1.37
C THR A 186 -30.72 -2.96 0.65
N GLY A 187 -29.57 -2.31 0.88
CA GLY A 187 -28.34 -2.55 0.13
C GLY A 187 -28.26 -1.77 -1.18
N GLU A 188 -27.53 -2.33 -2.15
CA GLU A 188 -27.44 -1.81 -3.53
C GLU A 188 -28.82 -1.70 -4.19
#